data_AF-A0A8T4LPQ4-F1
#
_entry.id   AF-A0A8T4LPQ4-F1
#
_cell.length_a   1.000
_cell.length_b   1.000
_cell.length_c   1.000
_cell.angle_alpha   90.00
_cell.angle_beta   90.00
_cell.angle_gamma   90.00
#
_symmetry.space_group_name_H-M   'P 1'
#
loop_
_entity.id
_entity.type
_entity.pdbx_description
1 polymer ?
#
loop_
_entity_poly.entity_id
_entity_poly.type
_entity_poly.pdbx_seq_one_letter_code
_entity_poly.pdbx_strand_id
1 'polypeptide(L)' 'MNMHFIGLTLEFAGTLLISISVLLVHSRVVKEHKIDESVVRQIKKEKWVTVSGIILIIIGYLLQVPEL' A
#
# COMPACT_ATOMS: atom_id res chain seq x y z
N MET A 1 -20.76 1.86 -18.62
CA MET A 1 -19.55 2.18 -17.83
C MET A 1 -19.82 3.49 -17.11
N ASN A 2 -20.15 3.43 -15.82
CA ASN A 2 -20.48 4.63 -15.04
C ASN A 2 -19.21 5.39 -14.65
N MET A 3 -19.27 6.72 -14.63
CA MET A 3 -18.18 7.60 -14.13
C MET A 3 -17.68 7.16 -12.75
N HIS A 4 -18.58 6.61 -11.93
CA HIS A 4 -18.31 6.09 -10.61
C HIS A 4 -17.38 4.86 -10.59
N PHE A 5 -17.52 3.96 -11.58
CA PHE A 5 -16.68 2.77 -11.69
C PHE A 5 -15.25 3.11 -12.11
N ILE A 6 -15.12 4.07 -13.04
CA ILE A 6 -13.81 4.57 -13.49
C ILE A 6 -13.10 5.29 -12.34
N GLY A 7 -13.82 6.14 -11.60
CA GLY A 7 -13.28 6.83 -10.43
C GLY A 7 -12.73 5.87 -9.37
N LEU A 8 -13.51 4.83 -9.02
CA LEU A 8 -13.08 3.81 -8.05
C LEU A 8 -11.87 3.00 -8.51
N THR A 9 -11.86 2.59 -9.78
CA THR A 9 -10.70 1.87 -10.34
C THR A 9 -9.44 2.73 -10.32
N LEU A 10 -9.57 4.04 -10.63
CA LEU A 10 -8.45 4.97 -10.62
C LEU A 10 -7.94 5.25 -9.21
N GLU A 11 -8.84 5.39 -8.23
CA GLU A 11 -8.49 5.55 -6.82
C GLU A 11 -7.77 4.33 -6.26
N PHE A 12 -8.28 3.13 -6.57
CA PHE A 12 -7.66 1.86 -6.20
C PHE A 12 -6.25 1.73 -6.81
N ALA A 13 -6.11 2.00 -8.12
CA ALA A 13 -4.83 1.96 -8.81
C ALA A 13 -3.84 2.99 -8.25
N GLY A 14 -4.29 4.22 -8.00
CA GLY A 14 -3.46 5.27 -7.40
C GLY A 14 -2.96 4.90 -6.02
N THR A 15 -3.83 4.33 -5.18
CA THR A 15 -3.46 3.93 -3.82
C THR A 15 -2.49 2.75 -3.80
N LEU A 16 -2.65 1.80 -4.73
CA LEU A 16 -1.66 0.72 -4.92
C LEU A 16 -0.29 1.27 -5.32
N LEU A 17 -0.22 2.23 -6.25
CA LEU A 17 1.04 2.85 -6.67
C LEU A 17 1.74 3.55 -5.50
N ILE A 18 1.00 4.32 -4.69
CA ILE A 18 1.55 4.99 -3.50
C ILE A 18 2.07 3.94 -2.51
N SER A 19 1.30 2.89 -2.25
CA SER A 19 1.66 1.84 -1.31
C SER A 19 2.93 1.08 -1.73
N ILE A 20 3.07 0.78 -3.03
CA ILE A 20 4.28 0.16 -3.60
C ILE A 20 5.47 1.10 -3.47
N SER A 21 5.29 2.40 -3.73
CA SER A 21 6.35 3.41 -3.59
C SER A 21 6.89 3.46 -2.16
N VAL A 22 6.02 3.47 -1.16
CA VAL A 22 6.39 3.41 0.26
C VAL A 22 7.16 2.13 0.59
N LEU A 23 6.71 0.97 0.09
CA LEU A 23 7.41 -0.32 0.28
C LEU A 23 8.80 -0.34 -0.37
N LEU A 24 8.96 0.29 -1.52
CA LEU A 24 10.24 0.42 -2.22
C LEU A 24 11.23 1.28 -1.42
N VAL A 25 10.77 2.39 -0.86
CA VAL A 25 11.60 3.26 0.01
C VAL A 25 12.06 2.48 1.24
N HIS A 26 11.17 1.79 1.95
CA HIS A 26 11.55 0.96 3.10
C HIS A 26 12.57 -0.12 2.72
N SER A 27 12.39 -0.77 1.57
CA SER A 27 13.32 -1.81 1.10
C SER A 27 14.69 -1.24 0.73
N ARG A 28 14.75 -0.02 0.16
CA ARG A 28 16.01 0.67 -0.15
C ARG A 28 16.73 1.11 1.13
N VAL A 29 16.01 1.68 2.10
CA VAL A 29 16.55 2.12 3.39
C VAL A 29 17.13 0.96 4.19
N VAL A 30 16.46 -0.21 4.20
CA VAL A 30 17.01 -1.41 4.87
C VAL A 30 18.26 -1.96 4.16
N LYS A 31 18.37 -1.77 2.84
CA LYS A 31 19.53 -2.24 2.06
C LYS A 31 20.77 -1.37 2.26
N GLU A 32 20.58 -0.09 2.52
CA GLU A 32 21.65 0.79 3.00
C GLU A 32 21.99 0.41 4.44
N HIS A 33 22.94 -0.51 4.61
CA HIS A 33 23.47 -1.03 5.90
C HIS A 33 24.09 0.04 6.84
N LYS A 34 23.83 1.33 6.61
CA LYS A 34 24.20 2.45 7.47
C LYS A 34 23.16 2.78 8.54
N ILE A 35 22.01 2.09 8.54
CA ILE A 35 20.89 2.36 9.44
C ILE A 35 20.95 1.44 10.66
N ASP A 36 20.73 2.01 11.84
CA ASP A 36 20.71 1.33 13.14
C ASP A 36 19.70 0.17 13.18
N GLU A 37 20.04 -0.95 13.82
CA GLU A 37 19.18 -2.15 13.90
C GLU A 37 17.81 -1.85 14.53
N SER A 38 17.78 -0.89 15.45
CA SER A 38 16.55 -0.39 16.08
C SER A 38 15.57 0.20 15.06
N VAL A 39 16.08 0.96 14.08
CA VAL A 39 15.30 1.58 13.00
C VAL A 39 14.84 0.52 11.99
N VAL A 40 15.69 -0.46 11.65
CA VAL A 40 15.29 -1.59 10.78
C VAL A 40 14.12 -2.38 11.39
N ARG A 41 14.12 -2.56 12.71
CA ARG A 41 13.02 -3.24 13.42
C ARG A 41 11.73 -2.41 13.44
N GLN A 42 11.83 -1.08 13.50
CA GLN A 42 10.67 -0.19 13.35
C GLN A 42 10.11 -0.21 11.92
N ILE A 43 10.97 -0.15 10.90
CA ILE A 43 10.58 -0.25 9.49
C ILE A 43 9.86 -1.57 9.20
N LYS A 44 10.30 -2.69 9.80
CA LYS A 44 9.57 -3.97 9.68
C LYS A 44 8.16 -3.90 10.24
N LYS A 45 7.94 -3.20 11.36
CA LYS A 45 6.60 -3.01 11.94
C LYS A 45 5.73 -2.11 11.06
N GLU A 46 6.28 -1.00 10.56
CA GLU A 46 5.58 -0.12 9.61
C GLU A 46 5.18 -0.86 8.35
N LYS A 47 6.07 -1.70 7.79
CA LYS A 47 5.75 -2.52 6.63
C LYS A 47 4.52 -3.40 6.86
N TRP A 48 4.34 -3.97 8.05
CA TRP A 48 3.14 -4.74 8.38
C TRP A 48 1.87 -3.88 8.39
N VAL A 49 1.95 -2.64 8.86
CA VAL A 49 0.83 -1.68 8.83
C VAL A 49 0.50 -1.26 7.39
N THR A 50 1.51 -1.04 6.55
CA THR A 50 1.31 -0.74 5.12
C THR A 50 0.67 -1.91 4.40
N VAL A 51 1.12 -3.14 4.68
CA VAL A 51 0.54 -4.35 4.08
C VAL A 51 -0.91 -4.57 4.53
N SER A 52 -1.24 -4.37 5.80
CA SER A 52 -2.63 -4.47 6.25
C SER A 52 -3.51 -3.41 5.58
N GLY A 53 -3.02 -2.19 5.42
CA GLY A 53 -3.70 -1.12 4.66
C GLY A 53 -3.99 -1.51 3.22
N ILE A 54 -3.01 -2.08 2.50
CA ILE A 54 -3.21 -2.58 1.13
C ILE A 54 -4.30 -3.66 1.09
N ILE A 55 -4.33 -4.58 2.06
CA ILE A 55 -5.35 -5.63 2.14
C ILE A 55 -6.74 -5.02 2.34
N LEU A 56 -6.87 -4.02 3.23
CA LEU A 56 -8.12 -3.29 3.45
C LEU A 56 -8.63 -2.61 2.17
N ILE A 57 -7.74 -1.97 1.42
CA ILE A 57 -8.08 -1.32 0.14
C ILE A 57 -8.56 -2.35 -0.90
N ILE A 58 -7.89 -3.51 -0.99
CA ILE A 58 -8.29 -4.60 -1.87
C ILE A 58 -9.68 -5.14 -1.49
N ILE A 59 -9.92 -5.35 -0.20
CA ILE A 59 -11.23 -5.82 0.30
C ILE A 59 -12.31 -4.77 -0.01
N GLY A 60 -12.04 -3.49 0.23
CA GLY A 60 -12.97 -2.40 -0.07
C GLY A 60 -13.36 -2.36 -1.55
N TYR A 61 -12.38 -2.48 -2.44
CA TYR A 61 -12.63 -2.55 -3.88
C TYR A 61 -13.47 -3.79 -4.25
N LEU A 62 -13.14 -4.96 -3.71
CA LEU A 62 -13.91 -6.19 -3.95
C LEU A 62 -15.34 -6.15 -3.43
N LEU A 63 -15.60 -5.44 -2.32
CA LEU A 63 -16.95 -5.23 -1.80
C LEU A 63 -17.75 -4.26 -2.65
N GLN A 64 -17.10 -3.28 -3.28
CA GLN A 64 -17.78 -2.22 -4.02
C GLN A 64 -18.04 -2.57 -5.49
N VAL A 65 -17.19 -3.41 -6.11
CA VAL A 65 -17.40 -3.94 -7.47
C VAL A 65 -18.76 -4.61 -7.69
N PRO A 66 -19.28 -5.49 -6.79
CA PRO A 66 -20.59 -6.11 -6.97
C PRO A 66 -21.78 -5.15 -6.72
N GLU A 67 -21.56 -3.96 -6.15
CA GLU A 67 -22.61 -2.95 -5.90
C GLU A 67 -22.70 -1.87 -7.01
N LEU A 68 -21.88 -1.95 -8.07
CA LEU A 68 -21.81 -1.01 -9.21
C LEU A 68 -22.33 -1.58 -10.52
#